data_AF-A0A3S4JQG6-F1
#
_entry.id   AF-A0A3S4JQG6-F1
#
_cell.length_a   1.000
_cell.length_b   1.000
_cell.length_c   1.000
_cell.angle_alpha   90.00
_cell.angle_beta   90.00
_cell.angle_gamma   90.00
#
_symmetry.space_group_name_H-M   'P 1'
#
loop_
_entity.id
_entity.type
_entity.pdbx_description
1 polymer ?
#
loop_
_entity_poly.entity_id
_entity_poly.type
_entity_poly.pdbx_seq_one_letter_code
_entity_poly.pdbx_strand_id
1 'polypeptide(L)'
;MSIDEAMAEDAPVVHDEPVVYVAGAPDTLEDDNSHAAQRGEHMIINFPIGSRPRKNIAASIHGHIGDMDKGFADADVIIERTYNSTQAQQCPTETHICFTRMDGDRLVIHASTQVPWHLRRQVARLVGMKQHKVHVIKERVGGGFGSKQDILLEEVCAWATCVTGRPVLFRYTREEEFIANTSRHVAKVTVKLGAKKDGRLTAVKMDFRANTGPYGNHSLTVPCNGPALSLPLYPCDNVDFQVTTYYSNICPNGAYQGYGAPKGNFAITMALAELAEQLQIDQLEIIERNRVHEGARAENSRCNR
;
A
#
# COMPACT_ATOMS: atom_id res chain seq x y z
N MET A 1 -9.71 9.31 11.27
CA MET A 1 -8.40 9.40 11.93
C MET A 1 -7.34 9.67 10.87
N SER A 2 -6.58 10.74 11.03
CA SER A 2 -5.35 11.01 10.29
C SER A 2 -4.24 10.02 10.67
N ILE A 3 -3.09 10.09 9.99
CA ILE A 3 -1.91 9.27 10.36
C ILE A 3 -1.46 9.60 11.79
N ASP A 4 -1.35 10.89 12.12
CA ASP A 4 -0.87 11.32 13.44
C ASP A 4 -1.86 10.93 14.56
N GLU A 5 -3.17 10.98 14.29
CA GLU A 5 -4.20 10.51 15.21
C GLU A 5 -4.16 8.99 15.40
N ALA A 6 -3.94 8.21 14.34
CA ALA A 6 -3.84 6.75 14.45
C ALA A 6 -2.57 6.28 15.18
N MET A 7 -1.53 7.12 15.20
CA MET A 7 -0.26 6.89 15.89
C MET A 7 -0.28 7.20 17.38
N ALA A 8 -1.26 7.98 17.84
CA ALA A 8 -1.34 8.40 19.24
C ALA A 8 -1.49 7.18 20.17
N GLU A 9 -0.92 7.28 21.38
CA GLU A 9 -0.95 6.18 22.35
C GLU A 9 -2.37 5.84 22.81
N ASP A 10 -3.26 6.82 22.84
CA ASP A 10 -4.67 6.73 23.18
C ASP A 10 -5.60 6.62 21.96
N ALA A 11 -5.03 6.40 20.75
CA ALA A 11 -5.82 6.25 19.54
C ALA A 11 -6.82 5.08 19.67
N PRO A 12 -8.09 5.26 19.26
CA PRO A 12 -9.02 4.15 19.26
C PRO A 12 -8.52 3.07 18.29
N VAL A 13 -8.56 1.83 18.76
CA VAL A 13 -8.09 0.66 18.01
C VAL A 13 -9.13 0.28 16.95
N VAL A 14 -8.71 0.14 15.70
CA VAL A 14 -9.59 -0.25 14.59
C VAL A 14 -9.87 -1.75 14.59
N HIS A 15 -8.86 -2.56 14.92
CA HIS A 15 -8.93 -4.02 14.98
C HIS A 15 -8.35 -4.51 16.29
N ASP A 16 -9.19 -5.16 17.08
CA ASP A 16 -8.83 -5.66 18.42
C ASP A 16 -9.09 -7.18 18.54
N GLU A 17 -9.37 -7.84 17.43
CA GLU A 17 -9.57 -9.29 17.36
C GLU A 17 -8.21 -10.03 17.47
N PRO A 18 -8.18 -11.26 18.03
CA PRO A 18 -6.98 -12.07 18.02
C PRO A 18 -6.48 -12.34 16.59
N VAL A 19 -5.16 -12.20 16.41
CA VAL A 19 -4.48 -12.42 15.14
C VAL A 19 -4.12 -13.90 14.98
N VAL A 20 -4.34 -14.43 13.78
CA VAL A 20 -3.93 -15.77 13.37
C VAL A 20 -3.05 -15.66 12.13
N TYR A 21 -1.83 -16.22 12.21
CA TYR A 21 -0.93 -16.28 11.08
C TYR A 21 -1.11 -17.59 10.30
N VAL A 22 -1.27 -17.52 8.98
CA VAL A 22 -1.34 -18.72 8.12
C VAL A 22 0.04 -19.40 8.03
N ALA A 23 1.11 -18.60 7.97
CA ALA A 23 2.49 -19.07 7.98
C ALA A 23 3.39 -18.10 8.73
N GLY A 24 4.40 -18.63 9.43
CA GLY A 24 5.46 -17.83 10.06
C GLY A 24 5.01 -16.94 11.22
N ALA A 25 4.13 -17.41 12.10
CA ALA A 25 3.76 -16.67 13.30
C ALA A 25 5.00 -16.15 14.06
N PRO A 26 5.04 -14.89 14.50
CA PRO A 26 6.12 -14.39 15.35
C PRO A 26 6.02 -15.00 16.75
N ASP A 27 7.16 -15.11 17.43
CA ASP A 27 7.22 -15.63 18.81
C ASP A 27 6.42 -14.75 19.80
N THR A 28 6.16 -13.48 19.45
CA THR A 28 5.38 -12.53 20.27
C THR A 28 3.87 -12.70 20.15
N LEU A 29 3.37 -13.62 19.30
CA LEU A 29 1.95 -13.70 18.97
C LEU A 29 1.03 -13.92 20.18
N GLU A 30 1.45 -14.75 21.13
CA GLU A 30 0.67 -15.05 22.34
C GLU A 30 0.49 -13.79 23.20
N ASP A 31 1.59 -13.08 23.45
CA ASP A 31 1.58 -11.81 24.18
C ASP A 31 0.78 -10.75 23.42
N ASP A 32 0.94 -10.64 22.10
CA ASP A 32 0.21 -9.69 21.24
C ASP A 32 -1.32 -9.94 21.32
N ASN A 33 -1.75 -11.21 21.41
CA ASN A 33 -3.15 -11.62 21.50
C ASN A 33 -3.71 -11.61 22.94
N SER A 34 -2.87 -11.55 23.98
CA SER A 34 -3.29 -11.66 25.39
C SER A 34 -4.29 -10.58 25.83
N HIS A 35 -4.30 -9.46 25.12
CA HIS A 35 -5.12 -8.29 25.39
C HIS A 35 -6.20 -8.04 24.32
N ALA A 36 -6.35 -8.93 23.35
CA ALA A 36 -7.32 -8.82 22.28
C ALA A 36 -8.75 -9.12 22.76
N ALA A 37 -9.74 -8.43 22.20
CA ALA A 37 -11.15 -8.67 22.46
C ALA A 37 -11.57 -10.08 22.00
N GLN A 38 -12.04 -10.89 22.95
CA GLN A 38 -12.47 -12.27 22.71
C GLN A 38 -13.92 -12.30 22.19
N ARG A 39 -14.15 -11.89 20.94
CA ARG A 39 -15.47 -11.85 20.29
C ARG A 39 -15.79 -13.07 19.40
N GLY A 40 -14.87 -14.03 19.30
CA GLY A 40 -15.01 -15.22 18.44
C GLY A 40 -14.61 -14.99 16.97
N GLU A 41 -14.16 -13.78 16.64
CA GLU A 41 -13.60 -13.42 15.33
C GLU A 41 -12.06 -13.45 15.39
N HIS A 42 -11.43 -13.61 14.23
CA HIS A 42 -9.98 -13.62 14.10
C HIS A 42 -9.52 -12.79 12.90
N MET A 43 -8.47 -11.99 13.10
CA MET A 43 -7.77 -11.37 11.98
C MET A 43 -6.77 -12.38 11.39
N ILE A 44 -6.94 -12.73 10.12
CA ILE A 44 -6.03 -13.65 9.43
C ILE A 44 -4.95 -12.86 8.70
N ILE A 45 -3.69 -13.10 9.07
CA ILE A 45 -2.52 -12.56 8.37
C ILE A 45 -1.79 -13.71 7.68
N ASN A 46 -1.54 -13.60 6.38
CA ASN A 46 -0.97 -14.73 5.63
C ASN A 46 0.48 -15.04 6.02
N PHE A 47 1.27 -14.01 6.31
CA PHE A 47 2.68 -14.09 6.71
C PHE A 47 3.10 -12.78 7.41
N PRO A 48 4.19 -12.75 8.19
CA PRO A 48 4.68 -11.55 8.85
C PRO A 48 4.94 -10.40 7.87
N ILE A 49 4.29 -9.27 8.14
CA ILE A 49 4.45 -8.01 7.39
C ILE A 49 4.66 -6.82 8.33
N GLY A 50 5.10 -7.08 9.57
CA GLY A 50 5.24 -6.06 10.61
C GLY A 50 3.91 -5.50 11.14
N SER A 51 2.81 -6.24 10.97
CA SER A 51 1.48 -5.84 11.47
C SER A 51 1.45 -5.84 13.00
N ARG A 52 0.85 -4.80 13.58
CA ARG A 52 0.54 -4.66 15.02
C ARG A 52 -0.82 -3.98 15.16
N PRO A 53 -1.94 -4.71 14.98
CA PRO A 53 -3.28 -4.11 14.86
C PRO A 53 -3.71 -3.27 16.05
N ARG A 54 -3.33 -3.65 17.28
CA ARG A 54 -3.62 -2.88 18.51
C ARG A 54 -2.86 -1.56 18.63
N LYS A 55 -1.84 -1.35 17.79
CA LYS A 55 -1.17 -0.05 17.60
C LYS A 55 -1.63 0.64 16.31
N ASN A 56 -2.75 0.19 15.74
CA ASN A 56 -3.24 0.55 14.43
C ASN A 56 -2.22 0.35 13.31
N ILE A 57 -1.19 -0.50 13.44
CA ILE A 57 -0.22 -0.74 12.37
C ILE A 57 -0.69 -1.93 11.52
N ALA A 58 -1.05 -1.66 10.27
CA ALA A 58 -1.44 -2.68 9.29
C ALA A 58 -0.23 -3.44 8.74
N ALA A 59 0.86 -2.71 8.46
CA ALA A 59 2.11 -3.26 7.95
C ALA A 59 3.28 -2.33 8.29
N SER A 60 4.48 -2.90 8.44
CA SER A 60 5.71 -2.16 8.68
C SER A 60 6.92 -2.88 8.09
N ILE A 61 7.79 -2.16 7.41
CA ILE A 61 9.07 -2.66 6.92
C ILE A 61 10.15 -1.60 7.06
N HIS A 62 11.37 -2.05 7.38
CA HIS A 62 12.57 -1.23 7.50
C HIS A 62 13.66 -1.82 6.61
N GLY A 63 14.49 -0.97 6.03
CA GLY A 63 15.69 -1.40 5.33
C GLY A 63 16.73 -0.29 5.30
N HIS A 64 18.00 -0.67 5.25
CA HIS A 64 19.12 0.27 5.13
C HIS A 64 20.28 -0.33 4.34
N ILE A 65 21.13 0.55 3.83
CA ILE A 65 22.38 0.27 3.14
C ILE A 65 23.41 1.29 3.63
N GLY A 66 24.64 0.85 3.90
CA GLY A 66 25.72 1.72 4.32
C GLY A 66 25.61 2.20 5.77
N ASP A 67 26.21 3.36 6.04
CA ASP A 67 26.34 3.96 7.37
C ASP A 67 25.76 5.38 7.36
N MET A 68 24.57 5.53 7.94
CA MET A 68 23.86 6.80 7.96
C MET A 68 24.57 7.88 8.79
N ASP A 69 25.22 7.49 9.89
CA ASP A 69 25.92 8.43 10.76
C ASP A 69 27.12 9.01 10.03
N LYS A 70 27.89 8.16 9.34
CA LYS A 70 28.97 8.60 8.45
C LYS A 70 28.44 9.47 7.31
N GLY A 71 27.38 9.03 6.63
CA GLY A 71 26.82 9.76 5.48
C GLY A 71 26.35 11.17 5.83
N PHE A 72 25.73 11.37 7.00
CA PHE A 72 25.35 12.71 7.47
C PHE A 72 26.52 13.50 8.05
N ALA A 73 27.49 12.87 8.73
CA ALA A 73 28.71 13.55 9.18
C ALA A 73 29.55 14.07 8.00
N ASP A 74 29.53 13.37 6.88
CA ASP A 74 30.17 13.78 5.64
C ASP A 74 29.39 14.86 4.88
N ALA A 75 28.17 15.22 5.25
CA ALA A 75 27.39 16.24 4.53
C ALA A 75 27.86 17.66 4.88
N ASP A 76 27.96 18.54 3.87
CA ASP A 76 28.14 19.98 4.09
C ASP A 76 26.80 20.68 4.33
N VAL A 77 25.72 20.16 3.73
CA VAL A 77 24.35 20.64 3.89
C VAL A 77 23.43 19.44 4.16
N ILE A 78 22.56 19.58 5.15
CA ILE A 78 21.53 18.59 5.49
C ILE A 78 20.18 19.29 5.49
N ILE A 79 19.21 18.71 4.79
CA ILE A 79 17.82 19.13 4.86
C ILE A 79 16.93 17.98 5.33
N GLU A 80 15.81 18.34 5.96
CA GLU A 80 14.75 17.41 6.35
C GLU A 80 13.40 18.07 6.05
N ARG A 81 12.56 17.38 5.28
CA ARG A 81 11.27 17.88 4.82
C ARG A 81 10.20 16.81 4.89
N THR A 82 8.97 17.21 5.19
CA THR A 82 7.82 16.32 5.26
C THR A 82 6.75 16.78 4.28
N TYR A 83 6.32 15.86 3.41
CA TYR A 83 5.33 16.10 2.37
C TYR A 83 4.08 15.27 2.63
N ASN A 84 2.92 15.89 2.50
CA ASN A 84 1.63 15.26 2.74
C ASN A 84 0.85 15.13 1.44
N SER A 85 0.03 14.08 1.35
CA SER A 85 -0.90 13.88 0.25
C SER A 85 -2.30 13.65 0.77
N THR A 86 -3.30 13.98 -0.04
CA THR A 86 -4.72 13.76 0.28
C THR A 86 -5.25 12.47 -0.35
N GLN A 87 -6.47 12.11 0.04
CA GLN A 87 -7.21 11.00 -0.54
C GLN A 87 -7.69 11.39 -1.95
N ALA A 88 -7.57 10.49 -2.92
CA ALA A 88 -7.98 10.71 -4.30
C ALA A 88 -8.65 9.47 -4.87
N GLN A 89 -9.76 9.66 -5.59
CA GLN A 89 -10.54 8.61 -6.23
C GLN A 89 -10.22 8.47 -7.73
N GLN A 90 -10.24 7.23 -8.21
CA GLN A 90 -9.79 6.80 -9.53
C GLN A 90 -10.76 7.28 -10.63
N CYS A 91 -12.03 7.48 -10.26
CA CYS A 91 -13.09 8.00 -11.10
C CYS A 91 -13.21 7.34 -12.51
N PRO A 92 -13.19 6.00 -12.65
CA PRO A 92 -13.49 5.38 -13.94
C PRO A 92 -14.91 5.75 -14.39
N THR A 93 -15.11 5.92 -15.70
CA THR A 93 -16.44 6.27 -16.25
C THR A 93 -17.45 5.15 -15.99
N GLU A 94 -17.02 3.90 -16.07
CA GLU A 94 -17.81 2.74 -15.68
C GLU A 94 -17.68 2.49 -14.15
N THR A 95 -18.81 2.51 -13.44
CA THR A 95 -18.88 2.09 -12.04
C THR A 95 -18.71 0.58 -11.91
N HIS A 96 -18.39 0.10 -10.71
CA HIS A 96 -18.28 -1.34 -10.49
C HIS A 96 -19.61 -2.06 -10.76
N ILE A 97 -19.51 -3.20 -11.44
CA ILE A 97 -20.64 -4.04 -11.85
C ILE A 97 -20.21 -5.50 -11.90
N CYS A 98 -21.12 -6.36 -11.42
CA CYS A 98 -20.93 -7.79 -11.38
C CYS A 98 -22.26 -8.51 -11.67
N PHE A 99 -22.22 -9.48 -12.57
CA PHE A 99 -23.32 -10.41 -12.81
C PHE A 99 -22.86 -11.83 -12.49
N THR A 100 -23.64 -12.55 -11.70
CA THR A 100 -23.35 -13.92 -11.31
C THR A 100 -24.53 -14.84 -11.59
N ARG A 101 -24.24 -16.11 -11.89
CA ARG A 101 -25.23 -17.16 -12.08
C ARG A 101 -24.63 -18.54 -11.78
N MET A 102 -25.48 -19.50 -11.49
CA MET A 102 -25.10 -20.91 -11.50
C MET A 102 -25.18 -21.48 -12.93
N ASP A 103 -24.28 -22.40 -13.25
CA ASP A 103 -24.25 -23.23 -14.44
C ASP A 103 -24.03 -24.68 -14.00
N GLY A 104 -25.13 -25.40 -13.76
CA GLY A 104 -25.09 -26.64 -12.99
C GLY A 104 -24.53 -26.38 -11.58
N ASP A 105 -23.42 -27.05 -11.25
CA ASP A 105 -22.72 -26.90 -9.97
C ASP A 105 -21.57 -25.87 -10.00
N ARG A 106 -21.47 -25.10 -11.10
CA ARG A 106 -20.42 -24.10 -11.31
C ARG A 106 -20.96 -22.69 -11.12
N LEU A 107 -20.29 -21.88 -10.32
CA LEU A 107 -20.56 -20.45 -10.21
C LEU A 107 -19.85 -19.70 -11.35
N VAL A 108 -20.61 -18.96 -12.16
CA VAL A 108 -20.09 -18.09 -13.22
C VAL A 108 -20.22 -16.64 -12.79
N ILE A 109 -19.12 -15.88 -12.90
CA ILE A 109 -19.00 -14.48 -12.48
C ILE A 109 -18.53 -13.65 -13.67
N HIS A 110 -19.40 -12.81 -14.20
CA HIS A 110 -19.04 -11.75 -15.15
C HIS A 110 -18.70 -10.50 -14.34
N ALA A 111 -17.44 -10.09 -14.37
CA ALA A 111 -16.93 -9.04 -13.49
C ALA A 111 -16.19 -7.94 -14.25
N SER A 112 -16.42 -6.70 -13.81
CA SER A 112 -15.59 -5.55 -14.14
C SER A 112 -14.36 -5.53 -13.22
N THR A 113 -13.35 -6.35 -13.53
CA THR A 113 -12.18 -6.57 -12.65
C THR A 113 -10.84 -6.48 -13.40
N GLN A 114 -9.78 -6.09 -12.71
CA GLN A 114 -8.40 -6.15 -13.20
C GLN A 114 -7.69 -7.47 -12.81
N VAL A 115 -8.28 -8.27 -11.91
CA VAL A 115 -7.61 -9.40 -11.26
C VAL A 115 -8.46 -10.69 -11.27
N PRO A 116 -8.93 -11.18 -12.43
CA PRO A 116 -9.91 -12.28 -12.49
C PRO A 116 -9.49 -13.56 -11.77
N TRP A 117 -8.18 -13.87 -11.77
CA TRP A 117 -7.63 -15.02 -11.06
C TRP A 117 -7.64 -14.84 -9.53
N HIS A 118 -7.36 -13.63 -9.06
CA HIS A 118 -7.43 -13.29 -7.64
C HIS A 118 -8.88 -13.34 -7.15
N LEU A 119 -9.78 -12.71 -7.91
CA LEU A 119 -11.21 -12.75 -7.66
C LEU A 119 -11.72 -14.20 -7.56
N ARG A 120 -11.37 -15.05 -8.53
CA ARG A 120 -11.73 -16.48 -8.50
C ARG A 120 -11.28 -17.17 -7.22
N ARG A 121 -10.04 -16.94 -6.80
CA ARG A 121 -9.46 -17.57 -5.59
C ARG A 121 -10.20 -17.14 -4.32
N GLN A 122 -10.45 -15.84 -4.18
CA GLN A 122 -11.07 -15.29 -2.97
C GLN A 122 -12.54 -15.65 -2.88
N VAL A 123 -13.31 -15.47 -3.97
CA VAL A 123 -14.73 -15.85 -3.98
C VAL A 123 -14.90 -17.34 -3.71
N ALA A 124 -14.09 -18.21 -4.34
CA ALA A 124 -14.16 -19.65 -4.08
C ALA A 124 -14.00 -19.99 -2.58
N ARG A 125 -13.07 -19.32 -1.88
CA ARG A 125 -12.91 -19.47 -0.43
C ARG A 125 -14.14 -18.97 0.33
N LEU A 126 -14.65 -17.78 -0.02
CA LEU A 126 -15.77 -17.13 0.67
C LEU A 126 -17.08 -17.93 0.56
N VAL A 127 -17.39 -18.47 -0.63
CA VAL A 127 -18.62 -19.26 -0.85
C VAL A 127 -18.43 -20.77 -0.60
N GLY A 128 -17.27 -21.19 -0.08
CA GLY A 128 -17.00 -22.60 0.26
C GLY A 128 -16.91 -23.54 -0.96
N MET A 129 -16.54 -23.03 -2.14
CA MET A 129 -16.44 -23.82 -3.38
C MET A 129 -14.99 -24.15 -3.74
N LYS A 130 -14.77 -25.29 -4.41
CA LYS A 130 -13.47 -25.58 -5.03
C LYS A 130 -13.21 -24.58 -6.16
N GLN A 131 -11.99 -24.05 -6.29
CA GLN A 131 -11.67 -23.01 -7.28
C GLN A 131 -12.04 -23.37 -8.73
N HIS A 132 -11.96 -24.64 -9.13
CA HIS A 132 -12.33 -25.07 -10.49
C HIS A 132 -13.85 -24.96 -10.76
N LYS A 133 -14.66 -24.94 -9.71
CA LYS A 133 -16.12 -24.71 -9.76
C LYS A 133 -16.49 -23.21 -9.77
N VAL A 134 -15.51 -22.31 -9.79
CA VAL A 134 -15.74 -20.87 -9.98
C VAL A 134 -15.12 -20.44 -11.31
N HIS A 135 -15.92 -19.84 -12.19
CA HIS A 135 -15.50 -19.34 -13.49
C HIS A 135 -15.68 -17.83 -13.54
N VAL A 136 -14.57 -17.09 -13.61
CA VAL A 136 -14.59 -15.64 -13.74
C VAL A 136 -14.37 -15.26 -15.19
N ILE A 137 -15.33 -14.51 -15.75
CA ILE A 137 -15.25 -13.87 -17.06
C ILE A 137 -14.97 -12.40 -16.81
N LYS A 138 -13.77 -11.96 -17.21
CA LYS A 138 -13.41 -10.55 -17.20
C LYS A 138 -14.04 -9.89 -18.42
N GLU A 139 -15.06 -9.08 -18.19
CA GLU A 139 -15.75 -8.36 -19.26
C GLU A 139 -14.89 -7.22 -19.83
N ARG A 140 -15.43 -6.52 -20.83
CA ARG A 140 -14.82 -5.26 -21.28
C ARG A 140 -14.94 -4.21 -20.17
N VAL A 141 -13.80 -3.83 -19.59
CA VAL A 141 -13.73 -2.92 -18.43
C VAL A 141 -13.55 -1.48 -18.89
N GLY A 142 -14.47 -0.60 -18.51
CA GLY A 142 -14.50 0.84 -18.79
C GLY A 142 -13.62 1.67 -17.85
N GLY A 143 -12.39 1.21 -17.62
CA GLY A 143 -11.41 1.84 -16.73
C GLY A 143 -11.42 1.27 -15.32
N GLY A 144 -10.28 1.41 -14.62
CA GLY A 144 -10.11 0.95 -13.24
C GLY A 144 -9.01 1.70 -12.50
N PHE A 145 -7.88 1.99 -13.15
CA PHE A 145 -6.79 2.78 -12.57
C PHE A 145 -6.32 2.27 -11.19
N GLY A 146 -6.53 0.99 -10.89
CA GLY A 146 -6.22 0.35 -9.61
C GLY A 146 -7.45 -0.05 -8.79
N SER A 147 -8.58 0.66 -8.86
CA SER A 147 -9.75 0.39 -7.99
C SER A 147 -10.33 -1.02 -8.18
N LYS A 148 -10.21 -1.56 -9.39
CA LYS A 148 -10.69 -2.90 -9.78
C LYS A 148 -9.67 -4.02 -9.50
N GLN A 149 -8.64 -3.76 -8.67
CA GLN A 149 -7.73 -4.80 -8.15
C GLN A 149 -8.23 -5.41 -6.85
N ASP A 150 -9.07 -4.70 -6.12
CA ASP A 150 -9.74 -5.20 -4.93
C ASP A 150 -11.03 -5.96 -5.32
N ILE A 151 -11.60 -6.70 -4.38
CA ILE A 151 -12.88 -7.39 -4.52
C ILE A 151 -13.86 -6.66 -3.62
N LEU A 152 -14.85 -6.02 -4.23
CA LEU A 152 -15.64 -4.98 -3.55
C LEU A 152 -17.15 -5.24 -3.60
N LEU A 153 -17.63 -5.93 -4.63
CA LEU A 153 -19.03 -6.34 -4.71
C LEU A 153 -19.21 -7.78 -5.22
N GLU A 154 -18.18 -8.32 -5.88
CA GLU A 154 -18.28 -9.58 -6.58
C GLU A 154 -18.52 -10.74 -5.62
N GLU A 155 -17.97 -10.66 -4.41
CA GLU A 155 -18.19 -11.59 -3.31
C GLU A 155 -19.62 -11.58 -2.80
N VAL A 156 -20.24 -10.42 -2.65
CA VAL A 156 -21.64 -10.29 -2.22
C VAL A 156 -22.57 -10.82 -3.31
N CYS A 157 -22.31 -10.44 -4.57
CA CYS A 157 -23.06 -10.91 -5.73
C CYS A 157 -22.98 -12.45 -5.86
N ALA A 158 -21.77 -13.01 -5.75
CA ALA A 158 -21.52 -14.44 -5.77
C ALA A 158 -22.22 -15.18 -4.63
N TRP A 159 -22.11 -14.69 -3.39
CA TRP A 159 -22.75 -15.27 -2.23
C TRP A 159 -24.28 -15.29 -2.40
N ALA A 160 -24.88 -14.18 -2.82
CA ALA A 160 -26.33 -14.10 -3.06
C ALA A 160 -26.79 -15.09 -4.13
N THR A 161 -26.04 -15.28 -5.22
CA THR A 161 -26.32 -16.31 -6.22
C THR A 161 -26.24 -17.72 -5.65
N CYS A 162 -25.22 -18.01 -4.82
CA CYS A 162 -25.07 -19.34 -4.22
C CYS A 162 -26.20 -19.66 -3.22
N VAL A 163 -26.64 -18.67 -2.44
CA VAL A 163 -27.72 -18.84 -1.45
C VAL A 163 -29.09 -18.97 -2.13
N THR A 164 -29.36 -18.17 -3.15
CA THR A 164 -30.68 -18.11 -3.77
C THR A 164 -30.86 -19.08 -4.94
N GLY A 165 -29.76 -19.55 -5.54
CA GLY A 165 -29.76 -20.29 -6.79
C GLY A 165 -30.20 -19.49 -8.02
N ARG A 166 -30.39 -18.16 -7.87
CA ARG A 166 -30.87 -17.27 -8.94
C ARG A 166 -29.73 -16.43 -9.49
N PRO A 167 -29.76 -16.04 -10.78
CA PRO A 167 -28.82 -15.04 -11.30
C PRO A 167 -28.98 -13.69 -10.58
N VAL A 168 -27.86 -13.06 -10.24
CA VAL A 168 -27.81 -11.76 -9.55
C VAL A 168 -26.99 -10.78 -10.37
N LEU A 169 -27.53 -9.58 -10.58
CA LEU A 169 -26.81 -8.43 -11.10
C LEU A 169 -26.68 -7.41 -9.97
N PHE A 170 -25.45 -7.00 -9.66
CA PHE A 170 -25.18 -5.95 -8.70
C PHE A 170 -24.28 -4.89 -9.35
N ARG A 171 -24.68 -3.63 -9.24
CA ARG A 171 -24.01 -2.49 -9.83
C ARG A 171 -24.02 -1.34 -8.83
N TYR A 172 -22.87 -0.71 -8.64
CA TYR A 172 -22.80 0.54 -7.91
C TYR A 172 -23.38 1.71 -8.72
N THR A 173 -24.17 2.53 -8.05
CA THR A 173 -24.39 3.92 -8.41
C THR A 173 -23.06 4.69 -8.36
N ARG A 174 -23.04 5.92 -8.92
CA ARG A 174 -21.84 6.75 -8.84
C ARG A 174 -21.51 7.15 -7.40
N GLU A 175 -22.51 7.35 -6.55
CA GLU A 175 -22.29 7.67 -5.14
C GLU A 175 -21.66 6.48 -4.39
N GLU A 176 -22.21 5.28 -4.57
CA GLU A 176 -21.63 4.04 -4.01
C GLU A 176 -20.17 3.83 -4.48
N GLU A 177 -19.87 4.13 -5.75
CA GLU A 177 -18.50 4.10 -6.28
C GLU A 177 -17.54 5.05 -5.54
N PHE A 178 -18.02 6.13 -4.92
CA PHE A 178 -17.16 7.04 -4.15
C PHE A 178 -16.99 6.61 -2.69
N ILE A 179 -18.04 6.06 -2.08
CA ILE A 179 -18.04 5.75 -0.64
C ILE A 179 -17.63 4.32 -0.31
N ALA A 180 -17.86 3.37 -1.23
CA ALA A 180 -17.60 1.94 -1.02
C ALA A 180 -16.37 1.41 -1.79
N ASN A 181 -15.80 2.22 -2.69
CA ASN A 181 -14.60 1.85 -3.45
C ASN A 181 -13.31 2.19 -2.70
N THR A 182 -12.21 1.55 -3.09
CA THR A 182 -10.89 1.90 -2.58
C THR A 182 -10.37 3.15 -3.25
N SER A 183 -9.73 4.02 -2.47
CA SER A 183 -9.10 5.25 -2.96
C SER A 183 -7.57 5.18 -2.83
N ARG A 184 -6.86 6.20 -3.33
CA ARG A 184 -5.42 6.29 -3.13
C ARG A 184 -5.11 6.43 -1.64
N HIS A 185 -4.18 5.61 -1.14
CA HIS A 185 -3.60 5.74 0.19
C HIS A 185 -3.21 7.20 0.49
N VAL A 186 -3.60 7.71 1.67
CA VAL A 186 -3.05 8.96 2.20
C VAL A 186 -1.63 8.66 2.69
N ALA A 187 -0.67 9.55 2.43
CA ALA A 187 0.69 9.39 2.93
C ALA A 187 1.28 10.69 3.43
N LYS A 188 2.15 10.54 4.44
CA LYS A 188 3.04 11.54 5.02
C LYS A 188 4.45 11.00 4.85
N VAL A 189 5.25 11.65 4.00
CA VAL A 189 6.58 11.18 3.61
C VAL A 189 7.60 12.19 4.07
N THR A 190 8.48 11.78 4.99
CA THR A 190 9.60 12.59 5.46
C THR A 190 10.86 12.14 4.75
N VAL A 191 11.55 13.08 4.10
CA VAL A 191 12.83 12.85 3.41
C VAL A 191 13.90 13.69 4.08
N LYS A 192 15.02 13.05 4.40
CA LYS A 192 16.23 13.71 4.91
C LYS A 192 17.38 13.44 3.95
N LEU A 193 17.99 14.50 3.45
CA LEU A 193 19.09 14.44 2.49
C LEU A 193 20.33 15.09 3.09
N GLY A 194 21.48 14.43 2.96
CA GLY A 194 22.80 15.02 3.18
C GLY A 194 23.53 15.14 1.84
N ALA A 195 24.19 16.27 1.60
CA ALA A 195 25.00 16.48 0.40
C ALA A 195 26.25 17.32 0.68
N LYS A 196 27.24 17.16 -0.20
CA LYS A 196 28.41 18.03 -0.30
C LYS A 196 28.06 19.36 -0.97
N LYS A 197 28.95 20.36 -0.83
CA LYS A 197 28.84 21.67 -1.51
C LYS A 197 28.72 21.58 -3.03
N ASP A 198 29.22 20.49 -3.62
CA ASP A 198 29.12 20.24 -5.06
C ASP A 198 27.80 19.55 -5.46
N GLY A 199 26.87 19.32 -4.53
CA GLY A 199 25.58 18.70 -4.79
C GLY A 199 25.58 17.17 -4.78
N ARG A 200 26.71 16.49 -4.55
CA ARG A 200 26.74 15.03 -4.43
C ARG A 200 26.08 14.57 -3.13
N LEU A 201 25.11 13.65 -3.22
CA LEU A 201 24.44 13.07 -2.06
C LEU A 201 25.38 12.17 -1.25
N THR A 202 25.37 12.32 0.07
CA THR A 202 26.14 11.52 1.02
C THR A 202 25.26 10.63 1.90
N ALA A 203 24.00 11.01 2.10
CA ALA A 203 23.00 10.21 2.81
C ALA A 203 21.58 10.52 2.33
N VAL A 204 20.74 9.49 2.23
CA VAL A 204 19.31 9.62 1.90
C VAL A 204 18.48 8.79 2.88
N LYS A 205 17.57 9.44 3.62
CA LYS A 205 16.61 8.75 4.49
C LYS A 205 15.18 9.06 4.08
N MET A 206 14.31 8.05 4.02
CA MET A 206 12.89 8.19 3.73
C MET A 206 12.02 7.46 4.77
N ASP A 207 11.24 8.22 5.56
CA ASP A 207 10.16 7.68 6.38
C ASP A 207 8.83 7.85 5.64
N PHE A 208 8.25 6.75 5.17
CA PHE A 208 7.01 6.72 4.42
C PHE A 208 5.88 6.19 5.30
N ARG A 209 5.03 7.09 5.79
CA ARG A 209 3.85 6.72 6.57
C ARG A 209 2.62 6.76 5.70
N ALA A 210 1.81 5.72 5.76
CA ALA A 210 0.57 5.62 5.00
C ALA A 210 -0.63 5.38 5.92
N ASN A 211 -1.82 5.75 5.44
CA ASN A 211 -3.09 5.38 6.05
C ASN A 211 -3.87 4.49 5.07
N THR A 212 -4.32 3.32 5.51
CA THR A 212 -5.02 2.31 4.68
C THR A 212 -6.54 2.33 4.86
N GLY A 213 -7.08 3.20 5.73
CA GLY A 213 -8.47 3.11 6.18
C GLY A 213 -8.68 1.86 7.02
N PRO A 214 -9.88 1.27 7.03
CA PRO A 214 -10.21 0.16 7.92
C PRO A 214 -9.66 -1.19 7.44
N TYR A 215 -9.26 -1.33 6.18
CA TYR A 215 -8.91 -2.63 5.60
C TYR A 215 -7.44 -2.72 5.18
N GLY A 216 -6.86 -3.91 5.32
CA GLY A 216 -5.43 -4.15 5.07
C GLY A 216 -5.10 -4.46 3.61
N ASN A 217 -6.04 -4.27 2.69
CA ASN A 217 -5.79 -4.51 1.28
C ASN A 217 -4.69 -3.56 0.78
N HIS A 218 -3.66 -4.13 0.16
CA HIS A 218 -2.50 -3.38 -0.34
C HIS A 218 -1.70 -2.57 0.70
N SER A 219 -1.93 -2.79 2.00
CA SER A 219 -1.33 -2.00 3.09
C SER A 219 0.20 -2.09 3.15
N LEU A 220 0.78 -3.22 2.73
CA LEU A 220 2.23 -3.36 2.55
C LEU A 220 2.65 -2.94 1.14
N THR A 221 2.04 -3.54 0.12
CA THR A 221 2.57 -3.50 -1.25
C THR A 221 2.53 -2.11 -1.88
N VAL A 222 1.51 -1.29 -1.60
CA VAL A 222 1.44 0.08 -2.14
C VAL A 222 2.47 0.98 -1.46
N PRO A 223 2.53 1.10 -0.12
CA PRO A 223 3.49 1.99 0.53
C PRO A 223 4.96 1.61 0.31
N CYS A 224 5.29 0.31 0.23
CA CYS A 224 6.67 -0.16 -0.03
C CYS A 224 7.24 0.35 -1.36
N ASN A 225 6.39 0.47 -2.38
CA ASN A 225 6.80 0.99 -3.69
C ASN A 225 7.22 2.47 -3.65
N GLY A 226 6.86 3.22 -2.59
CA GLY A 226 7.34 4.58 -2.37
C GLY A 226 8.88 4.62 -2.37
N PRO A 227 9.55 4.14 -1.32
CA PRO A 227 11.01 4.09 -1.29
C PRO A 227 11.60 3.15 -2.34
N ALA A 228 10.99 1.98 -2.60
CA ALA A 228 11.58 0.98 -3.49
C ALA A 228 11.73 1.46 -4.95
N LEU A 229 10.88 2.38 -5.42
CA LEU A 229 10.97 2.93 -6.77
C LEU A 229 11.53 4.36 -6.82
N SER A 230 11.57 5.08 -5.70
CA SER A 230 12.03 6.48 -5.68
C SER A 230 13.50 6.60 -5.28
N LEU A 231 13.96 5.81 -4.30
CA LEU A 231 15.35 5.85 -3.83
C LEU A 231 16.36 5.40 -4.90
N PRO A 232 16.11 4.33 -5.70
CA PRO A 232 17.06 3.92 -6.74
C PRO A 232 17.28 4.94 -7.85
N LEU A 233 16.43 5.97 -7.97
CA LEU A 233 16.61 7.04 -8.96
C LEU A 233 17.84 7.91 -8.65
N TYR A 234 18.25 7.96 -7.38
CA TYR A 234 19.38 8.74 -6.89
C TYR A 234 20.34 7.86 -6.08
N PRO A 235 21.26 7.12 -6.72
CA PRO A 235 22.19 6.24 -6.02
C PRO A 235 22.99 6.97 -4.94
N CYS A 236 23.06 6.38 -3.75
CA CYS A 236 23.82 6.87 -2.62
C CYS A 236 24.32 5.67 -1.80
N ASP A 237 25.52 5.79 -1.23
CA ASP A 237 26.12 4.70 -0.46
C ASP A 237 25.45 4.48 0.90
N ASN A 238 24.78 5.52 1.43
CA ASN A 238 24.15 5.50 2.75
C ASN A 238 22.66 5.83 2.61
N VAL A 239 21.82 4.79 2.69
CA VAL A 239 20.38 4.89 2.46
C VAL A 239 19.63 4.20 3.59
N ASP A 240 18.60 4.83 4.12
CA ASP A 240 17.70 4.26 5.13
C ASP A 240 16.25 4.51 4.73
N PHE A 241 15.39 3.50 4.87
CA PHE A 241 13.97 3.68 4.68
C PHE A 241 13.14 2.94 5.72
N GLN A 242 12.06 3.58 6.12
CA GLN A 242 11.01 3.00 6.95
C GLN A 242 9.68 3.18 6.21
N VAL A 243 8.87 2.14 6.21
CA VAL A 243 7.48 2.21 5.73
C VAL A 243 6.58 1.71 6.83
N THR A 244 5.62 2.53 7.25
CA THR A 244 4.61 2.12 8.24
C THR A 244 3.23 2.52 7.76
N THR A 245 2.33 1.55 7.69
CA THR A 245 0.95 1.76 7.24
C THR A 245 0.01 1.61 8.41
N TYR A 246 -0.85 2.61 8.62
CA TYR A 246 -1.77 2.67 9.73
C TYR A 246 -3.22 2.39 9.30
N TYR A 247 -3.93 1.62 10.12
CA TYR A 247 -5.38 1.51 10.09
C TYR A 247 -6.02 2.82 10.56
N SER A 248 -7.18 3.13 9.99
CA SER A 248 -8.04 4.22 10.45
C SER A 248 -9.49 3.97 10.06
N ASN A 249 -10.35 4.97 10.28
CA ASN A 249 -11.77 4.93 9.93
C ASN A 249 -12.15 5.81 8.72
N ILE A 250 -11.18 6.26 7.92
CA ILE A 250 -11.47 6.92 6.63
C ILE A 250 -11.95 5.89 5.59
N CYS A 251 -12.47 6.32 4.43
CA CYS A 251 -12.84 5.40 3.35
C CYS A 251 -11.69 4.43 3.00
N PRO A 252 -11.99 3.18 2.60
CA PRO A 252 -10.99 2.20 2.24
C PRO A 252 -9.96 2.75 1.25
N ASN A 253 -8.69 2.41 1.45
CA ASN A 253 -7.62 2.72 0.52
C ASN A 253 -7.12 1.45 -0.15
N GLY A 254 -6.55 1.59 -1.33
CA GLY A 254 -6.11 0.46 -2.12
C GLY A 254 -5.17 0.89 -3.23
N ALA A 255 -5.24 0.17 -4.34
CA ALA A 255 -4.43 0.42 -5.51
C ALA A 255 -4.93 1.65 -6.29
N TYR A 256 -4.00 2.55 -6.61
CA TYR A 256 -4.22 3.65 -7.56
C TYR A 256 -2.99 3.73 -8.47
N GLN A 257 -3.18 3.98 -9.77
CA GLN A 257 -2.13 4.26 -10.75
C GLN A 257 -0.88 4.96 -10.17
N GLY A 258 0.27 4.34 -10.43
CA GLY A 258 1.57 4.68 -9.83
C GLY A 258 1.91 3.89 -8.57
N TYR A 259 0.91 3.36 -7.86
CA TYR A 259 1.06 2.33 -6.82
C TYR A 259 2.12 2.70 -5.77
N GLY A 260 1.91 3.81 -5.06
CA GLY A 260 2.82 4.32 -4.01
C GLY A 260 3.98 5.19 -4.53
N ALA A 261 4.57 4.82 -5.67
CA ALA A 261 5.73 5.51 -6.24
C ALA A 261 5.55 7.03 -6.44
N PRO A 262 4.41 7.55 -6.93
CA PRO A 262 4.23 8.99 -7.09
C PRO A 262 4.47 9.80 -5.81
N LYS A 263 4.17 9.24 -4.63
CA LYS A 263 4.31 9.95 -3.36
C LYS A 263 5.77 9.97 -2.90
N GLY A 264 6.48 8.85 -3.04
CA GLY A 264 7.92 8.78 -2.77
C GLY A 264 8.69 9.68 -3.73
N ASN A 265 8.37 9.62 -5.02
CA ASN A 265 9.01 10.42 -6.07
C ASN A 265 8.77 11.91 -5.87
N PHE A 266 7.54 12.31 -5.56
CA PHE A 266 7.23 13.70 -5.24
C PHE A 266 8.08 14.17 -4.05
N ALA A 267 8.08 13.43 -2.94
CA ALA A 267 8.80 13.82 -1.74
C ALA A 267 10.32 13.96 -1.96
N ILE A 268 10.96 12.98 -2.59
CA ILE A 268 12.41 13.04 -2.82
C ILE A 268 12.80 14.11 -3.86
N THR A 269 12.00 14.29 -4.90
CA THR A 269 12.31 15.28 -5.96
C THR A 269 12.10 16.70 -5.44
N MET A 270 11.08 16.94 -4.61
CA MET A 270 10.90 18.22 -3.94
C MET A 270 12.02 18.50 -2.94
N ALA A 271 12.39 17.52 -2.11
CA ALA A 271 13.51 17.67 -1.19
C ALA A 271 14.81 17.98 -1.96
N LEU A 272 15.08 17.29 -3.06
CA LEU A 272 16.27 17.53 -3.89
C LEU A 272 16.26 18.95 -4.50
N ALA A 273 15.10 19.45 -4.92
CA ALA A 273 14.97 20.82 -5.42
C ALA A 273 15.26 21.87 -4.32
N GLU A 274 14.72 21.67 -3.12
CA GLU A 274 14.97 22.55 -1.97
C GLU A 274 16.43 22.47 -1.50
N LEU A 275 17.08 21.31 -1.63
CA LEU A 275 18.51 21.14 -1.38
C LEU A 275 19.35 21.90 -2.41
N ALA A 276 18.96 21.86 -3.69
CA ALA A 276 19.61 22.60 -4.77
C ALA A 276 19.58 24.10 -4.50
N GLU A 277 18.43 24.64 -4.06
CA GLU A 277 18.28 26.04 -3.70
C GLU A 277 19.23 26.45 -2.55
N GLN A 278 19.36 25.63 -1.50
CA GLN A 278 20.30 25.91 -0.40
C GLN A 278 21.77 25.88 -0.84
N LEU A 279 22.11 24.99 -1.77
CA LEU A 279 23.44 24.87 -2.34
C LEU A 279 23.71 25.90 -3.45
N GLN A 280 22.70 26.64 -3.89
CA GLN A 280 22.75 27.53 -5.03
C GLN A 280 23.19 26.82 -6.33
N ILE A 281 22.76 25.57 -6.49
CA ILE A 281 22.99 24.74 -7.69
C ILE A 281 21.69 24.68 -8.49
N ASP A 282 21.80 24.69 -9.81
CA ASP A 282 20.63 24.48 -10.67
C ASP A 282 19.96 23.12 -10.41
N GLN A 283 18.63 23.09 -10.39
CA GLN A 283 17.88 21.87 -10.08
C GLN A 283 18.19 20.72 -11.06
N LEU A 284 18.35 21.02 -12.34
CA LEU A 284 18.69 20.00 -13.33
C LEU A 284 20.12 19.49 -13.12
N GLU A 285 21.05 20.38 -12.76
CA GLU A 285 22.44 19.98 -12.49
C GLU A 285 22.54 18.99 -11.31
N ILE A 286 21.85 19.26 -10.19
CA ILE A 286 21.89 18.33 -9.05
C ILE A 286 21.23 16.98 -9.38
N ILE A 287 20.18 16.98 -10.21
CA ILE A 287 19.55 15.74 -10.69
C ILE A 287 20.54 14.96 -11.56
N GLU A 288 21.15 15.60 -12.56
CA GLU A 288 22.11 14.97 -13.47
C GLU A 288 23.33 14.42 -12.73
N ARG A 289 23.77 15.10 -11.68
CA ARG A 289 24.90 14.67 -10.85
C ARG A 289 24.60 13.40 -10.06
N ASN A 290 23.36 13.23 -9.60
CA ASN A 290 22.98 12.15 -8.69
C ASN A 290 22.11 11.08 -9.34
N ARG A 291 21.68 11.23 -10.60
CA ARG A 291 20.80 10.25 -11.22
C ARG A 291 21.49 8.91 -11.40
N VAL A 292 20.67 7.86 -11.40
CA VAL A 292 21.08 6.55 -11.87
C VAL A 292 21.63 6.62 -13.30
N HIS A 293 22.75 5.95 -13.54
CA HIS A 293 23.42 5.86 -14.84
C HIS A 293 23.71 4.39 -15.18
N GLU A 294 24.07 4.12 -16.44
CA GLU A 294 24.45 2.77 -16.87
C GLU A 294 25.64 2.26 -16.04
N GLY A 295 25.54 1.04 -15.52
CA GLY A 295 26.55 0.46 -14.63
C GLY A 295 26.38 0.81 -13.14
N ALA A 296 25.45 1.71 -12.78
CA ALA A 296 25.10 1.96 -11.39
C ALA A 296 24.52 0.69 -10.75
N ARG A 297 25.00 0.35 -9.54
CA ARG A 297 24.45 -0.76 -8.76
C ARG A 297 23.21 -0.27 -8.02
N ALA A 298 22.04 -0.70 -8.47
CA ALA A 298 20.81 -0.59 -7.67
C ALA A 298 20.84 -1.66 -6.57
N GLU A 299 21.56 -1.40 -5.46
CA GLU A 299 21.66 -2.36 -4.35
C GLU A 299 20.33 -2.55 -3.61
N ASN A 300 19.33 -1.68 -3.82
CA ASN A 300 17.94 -1.87 -3.39
C ASN A 300 17.27 -3.14 -3.95
N SER A 301 17.88 -3.81 -4.94
CA SER A 301 17.43 -5.12 -5.46
C SER A 301 17.81 -6.30 -4.55
N ARG A 302 18.68 -6.11 -3.54
CA ARG A 302 19.12 -7.17 -2.62
C ARG A 302 18.20 -7.36 -1.42
N CYS A 303 17.13 -6.56 -1.28
CA CYS A 303 16.20 -6.61 -0.15
C CYS A 303 15.26 -7.84 -0.15
N ASN A 304 15.58 -8.88 -0.94
CA ASN A 304 14.97 -10.21 -0.87
C ASN A 304 16.08 -11.24 -0.60
N ARG A 305 16.48 -11.39 0.65
CA ARG A 305 17.01 -12.64 1.20
C ARG A 305 16.39 -12.89 2.56
#